data_AF-A0A3C0W8A0-F1
#
_entry.id   AF-A0A3C0W8A0-F1
#
_cell.length_a   1.000
_cell.length_b   1.000
_cell.length_c   1.000
_cell.angle_alpha   90.00
_cell.angle_beta   90.00
_cell.angle_gamma   90.00
#
_symmetry.space_group_name_H-M   'P 1'
#
loop_
_entity.id
_entity.type
_entity.pdbx_description
1 polymer ?
#
loop_
_entity_poly.entity_id
_entity_poly.type
_entity_poly.pdbx_seq_one_letter_code
_entity_poly.pdbx_strand_id
1 'polypeptide(L)'
;MAKYAPLAAFLRRQKSAEVDLSFRDIERIVGGILPKAASLEVWWRVDTARAPMPQHLAFAEAGFVAEPRTRAETVRFIRIAAGGAPGSEARLSAAKTES
;
A
#
# COMPACT_ATOMS: atom_id res chain seq x y z
N MET A 1 17.19 -0.11 8.20
CA MET A 1 16.06 0.83 8.16
C MET A 1 14.85 0.22 8.89
N ALA A 2 14.69 0.50 10.19
CA ALA A 2 13.75 -0.26 11.04
C ALA A 2 12.32 0.31 11.10
N LYS A 3 12.09 1.58 10.72
CA LYS A 3 10.81 2.26 10.98
C LYS A 3 9.61 1.59 10.30
N TYR A 4 9.75 1.16 9.04
CA TYR A 4 8.65 0.53 8.29
C TYR A 4 8.70 -1.00 8.28
N ALA A 5 9.66 -1.60 9.01
CA ALA A 5 9.77 -3.06 9.12
C ALA A 5 8.50 -3.72 9.68
N PRO A 6 7.79 -3.15 10.69
CA PRO A 6 6.52 -3.71 11.15
C PRO A 6 5.44 -3.76 10.08
N LEU A 7 5.37 -2.72 9.23
CA LEU A 7 4.41 -2.66 8.13
C LEU A 7 4.75 -3.68 7.03
N ALA A 8 6.03 -3.83 6.69
CA ALA A 8 6.48 -4.85 5.75
C ALA A 8 6.15 -6.27 6.28
N ALA A 9 6.43 -6.54 7.56
CA ALA A 9 6.10 -7.81 8.19
C ALA A 9 4.58 -8.08 8.21
N PHE A 10 3.77 -7.06 8.48
CA PHE A 10 2.31 -7.14 8.41
C PHE A 10 1.86 -7.54 6.99
N LEU A 11 2.28 -6.80 5.97
CA LEU A 11 1.90 -7.05 4.57
C LEU A 11 2.32 -8.45 4.09
N ARG A 12 3.51 -8.93 4.47
CA ARG A 12 3.99 -10.28 4.11
C ARG A 12 3.06 -11.39 4.61
N ARG A 13 2.40 -11.19 5.75
CA ARG A 13 1.46 -12.16 6.35
C ARG A 13 0.09 -12.15 5.67
N GLN A 14 -0.22 -11.13 4.88
CA GLN A 14 -1.50 -11.02 4.19
C GLN A 14 -1.58 -12.00 3.02
N LYS A 15 -2.64 -12.81 3.02
CA LYS A 15 -2.95 -13.76 1.95
C LYS A 15 -3.64 -13.10 0.75
N SER A 16 -4.27 -11.95 0.97
CA SER A 16 -4.95 -11.18 -0.08
C SER A 16 -3.96 -10.56 -1.06
N ALA A 17 -4.36 -10.48 -2.33
CA ALA A 17 -3.62 -9.74 -3.35
C ALA A 17 -3.69 -8.22 -3.11
N GLU A 18 -4.68 -7.75 -2.36
CA GLU A 18 -4.91 -6.35 -2.08
C GLU A 18 -5.18 -6.15 -0.60
N VAL A 19 -4.60 -5.10 -0.04
CA VAL A 19 -4.75 -4.74 1.37
C VAL A 19 -4.97 -3.24 1.46
N ASP A 20 -6.18 -2.83 1.80
CA ASP A 20 -6.49 -1.42 2.08
C ASP A 20 -6.21 -1.13 3.56
N LEU A 21 -5.36 -0.13 3.82
CA LEU A 21 -5.07 0.36 5.17
C LEU A 21 -5.32 1.86 5.26
N SER A 22 -5.97 2.32 6.33
CA SER A 22 -6.03 3.75 6.63
C SER A 22 -4.68 4.24 7.14
N PHE A 23 -4.45 5.56 7.09
CA PHE A 23 -3.27 6.19 7.68
C PHE A 23 -3.16 5.82 9.16
N ARG A 24 -4.29 5.83 9.88
CA ARG A 24 -4.36 5.43 11.29
C ARG A 24 -3.98 3.97 11.52
N ASP A 25 -4.36 3.06 10.61
CA ASP A 25 -3.94 1.65 10.72
C ASP A 25 -2.44 1.50 10.50
N ILE A 26 -1.90 2.22 9.53
CA ILE A 26 -0.46 2.25 9.25
C ILE A 26 0.31 2.79 10.45
N GLU A 27 -0.14 3.88 11.07
CA GLU A 27 0.46 4.46 12.27
C GLU A 27 0.45 3.49 13.45
N ARG A 28 -0.65 2.76 13.63
CA ARG A 28 -0.77 1.72 14.67
C ARG A 28 0.21 0.57 14.43
N ILE A 29 0.36 0.13 13.18
CA ILE A 29 1.28 -0.97 12.81
C ILE A 29 2.74 -0.52 12.97
N VAL A 30 3.08 0.69 12.54
CA VAL A 30 4.43 1.26 12.61
C VAL A 30 4.79 1.71 14.03
N GLY A 31 3.80 1.92 14.90
CA GLY A 31 4.01 2.40 16.27
C GLY A 31 4.40 3.87 16.34
N GLY A 32 3.92 4.69 15.38
CA GLY A 32 4.25 6.11 15.32
C GLY A 32 3.43 6.86 14.28
N ILE A 33 3.44 8.19 14.38
CA ILE A 33 2.63 9.07 13.53
C ILE A 33 3.28 9.22 12.14
N LEU A 34 2.45 9.20 11.09
CA LEU A 34 2.88 9.45 9.73
C LEU A 34 3.25 10.94 9.57
N PRO A 35 4.34 11.26 8.87
CA PRO A 35 4.69 12.64 8.63
C PRO A 35 3.62 13.32 7.77
N LYS A 36 3.52 14.66 7.83
CA LYS A 36 2.63 15.45 6.97
C LYS A 36 2.82 15.15 5.46
N ALA A 37 4.03 14.73 5.07
CA ALA A 37 4.32 14.30 3.71
C ALA A 37 3.48 13.10 3.24
N ALA A 38 2.94 12.28 4.15
CA ALA A 38 2.05 11.16 3.82
C ALA A 38 0.74 11.59 3.14
N SER A 39 0.35 12.87 3.24
CA SER A 39 -0.77 13.43 2.49
C SER A 39 -0.47 13.60 0.99
N LEU A 40 0.80 13.43 0.57
CA LEU A 40 1.22 13.56 -0.82
C LEU A 40 1.36 12.17 -1.46
N GLU A 41 0.81 11.97 -2.65
CA GLU A 41 0.88 10.68 -3.36
C GLU A 41 2.33 10.25 -3.64
N VAL A 42 3.20 11.22 -3.96
CA VAL A 42 4.64 11.02 -4.21
C VAL A 42 5.38 10.46 -3.00
N TRP A 43 4.83 10.59 -1.80
CA TRP A 43 5.42 10.00 -0.60
C TRP A 43 5.32 8.47 -0.59
N TRP A 44 4.26 7.94 -1.20
CA TRP A 44 3.93 6.52 -1.24
C TRP A 44 4.36 5.84 -2.55
N ARG A 45 4.15 6.52 -3.68
CA ARG A 45 4.52 5.99 -5.00
C ARG A 45 6.02 6.09 -5.22
N VAL A 46 6.60 5.04 -5.79
CA VAL A 46 7.98 5.08 -6.29
C VAL A 46 8.01 5.90 -7.56
N ASP A 47 8.79 6.97 -7.56
CA ASP A 47 9.13 7.68 -8.78
C ASP A 47 10.40 7.04 -9.36
N THR A 48 10.31 6.45 -10.54
CA THR A 48 11.43 5.73 -11.18
C THR A 48 12.57 6.64 -11.62
N ALA A 49 12.38 7.96 -11.64
CA ALA A 49 13.42 8.94 -11.94
C ALA A 49 14.15 9.44 -10.68
N ARG A 50 13.74 9.02 -9.48
CA ARG A 50 14.36 9.41 -8.20
C ARG A 50 14.86 8.20 -7.42
N ALA A 51 15.83 8.44 -6.53
CA ALA A 51 16.29 7.41 -5.60
C ALA A 51 15.11 6.95 -4.71
N PRO A 52 14.90 5.63 -4.56
CA PRO A 52 13.79 5.11 -3.76
C PRO A 52 13.96 5.51 -2.29
N MET A 53 12.89 6.01 -1.69
CA MET A 53 12.88 6.35 -0.27
C MET A 53 12.84 5.07 0.58
N PRO A 54 13.30 5.10 1.86
CA PRO A 54 13.32 3.91 2.72
C PRO A 54 11.98 3.17 2.85
N GLN A 55 10.86 3.88 2.84
CA GLN A 55 9.52 3.27 2.85
C GLN A 55 9.21 2.47 1.59
N HIS A 56 9.70 2.92 0.43
CA HIS A 56 9.50 2.25 -0.85
C HIS A 56 10.17 0.88 -0.86
N LEU A 57 11.39 0.80 -0.33
CA LEU A 57 12.12 -0.46 -0.20
C LEU A 57 11.40 -1.44 0.72
N ALA A 58 10.81 -0.98 1.82
CA ALA A 58 10.07 -1.83 2.75
C ALA A 58 8.83 -2.48 2.11
N PHE A 59 8.11 -1.76 1.25
CA PHE A 59 6.95 -2.31 0.53
C PHE A 59 7.38 -3.30 -0.55
N ALA A 60 8.43 -2.94 -1.30
CA ALA A 60 9.00 -3.80 -2.33
C ALA A 60 9.53 -5.12 -1.74
N GLU A 61 10.20 -5.09 -0.59
CA GLU A 61 10.66 -6.28 0.13
C GLU A 61 9.50 -7.16 0.65
N ALA A 62 8.34 -6.55 0.92
CA ALA A 62 7.12 -7.27 1.23
C ALA A 62 6.42 -7.84 -0.01
N GLY A 63 6.83 -7.44 -1.22
CA GLY A 63 6.22 -7.82 -2.49
C GLY A 63 4.96 -7.02 -2.82
N PHE A 64 4.86 -5.77 -2.37
CA PHE A 64 3.69 -4.91 -2.61
C PHE A 64 4.08 -3.56 -3.22
N VAL A 65 3.19 -3.01 -4.06
CA VAL A 65 3.18 -1.60 -4.48
C VAL A 65 2.11 -0.85 -3.71
N ALA A 66 2.38 0.40 -3.34
CA ALA A 66 1.42 1.28 -2.68
C ALA A 66 0.68 2.15 -3.72
N GLU A 67 -0.66 2.10 -3.68
CA GLU A 67 -1.56 3.03 -4.36
C GLU A 67 -2.25 3.92 -3.32
N PRO A 68 -1.74 5.14 -3.07
CA PRO A 68 -2.33 6.05 -2.11
C PRO A 68 -3.68 6.60 -2.61
N ARG A 69 -4.61 6.76 -1.68
CA ARG A 69 -5.88 7.47 -1.84
C ARG A 69 -5.90 8.59 -0.80
N THR A 70 -5.12 9.64 -1.05
CA THR A 70 -4.86 10.71 -0.06
C THR A 70 -6.11 11.43 0.41
N ARG A 71 -7.11 11.63 -0.47
CA ARG A 71 -8.43 12.21 -0.09
C ARG A 71 -9.21 11.36 0.90
N ALA A 72 -9.00 10.04 0.86
CA ALA A 72 -9.66 9.08 1.75
C ALA A 72 -8.74 8.62 2.88
N GLU A 73 -7.56 9.24 3.03
CA GLU A 73 -6.53 8.89 4.03
C GLU A 73 -6.25 7.38 4.11
N THR A 74 -6.23 6.74 2.95
CA THR A 74 -6.02 5.29 2.80
C THR A 74 -4.93 5.00 1.79
N VAL A 75 -4.32 3.83 1.93
CA VAL A 75 -3.34 3.29 0.99
C VAL A 75 -3.75 1.87 0.67
N ARG A 76 -3.89 1.59 -0.62
CA ARG A 76 -4.12 0.23 -1.12
C ARG A 76 -2.79 -0.38 -1.48
N PHE A 77 -2.40 -1.43 -0.80
CA PHE A 77 -1.21 -2.21 -1.12
C PHE A 77 -1.59 -3.34 -2.06
N ILE A 78 -0.99 -3.38 -3.24
CA ILE A 78 -1.23 -4.40 -4.27
C ILE A 78 -0.02 -5.31 -4.35
N ARG A 79 -0.24 -6.62 -4.17
CA ARG A 79 0.80 -7.64 -4.24
C ARG A 79 1.29 -7.76 -5.68
N ILE A 80 2.60 -7.65 -5.87
CA ILE A 80 3.25 -7.89 -7.15
C ILE A 80 3.40 -9.42 -7.25
N ALA A 81 2.54 -10.07 -8.03
CA ALA A 81 2.74 -11.49 -8.31
C ALA A 81 4.08 -11.66 -9.02
N ALA A 82 4.87 -12.69 -8.64
CA ALA A 82 6.19 -12.97 -9.21
C ALA A 82 6.16 -13.42 -10.70
N GLY A 83 5.06 -13.16 -11.42
CA GLY A 83 4.90 -13.46 -12.83
C GLY A 83 3.45 -13.24 -13.26
N GLY A 84 3.17 -12.11 -13.92
CA GLY A 84 1.91 -11.87 -14.60
C GLY A 84 1.15 -10.64 -14.12
N ALA A 85 1.09 -9.65 -15.02
CA ALA A 85 0.16 -8.53 -15.19
C ALA A 85 -0.68 -8.02 -13.99
N PRO A 86 -0.76 -6.68 -13.81
CA PRO A 86 -1.58 -6.08 -12.76
C PRO A 86 -3.05 -6.48 -12.93
N GLY A 87 -3.63 -7.00 -11.84
CA GLY A 87 -5.03 -7.39 -11.75
C GLY A 87 -5.96 -6.22 -12.09
N SER A 88 -6.34 -6.15 -13.35
CA SER A 88 -7.40 -5.30 -13.89
C SER A 88 -8.61 -6.16 -14.21
N GLU A 89 -9.17 -6.88 -13.22
CA GLU A 89 -10.41 -7.63 -13.43
C GLU A 89 -11.21 -7.94 -12.15
N ALA A 90 -11.22 -7.03 -11.16
CA ALA A 90 -12.00 -7.25 -9.92
C ALA A 90 -12.87 -6.05 -9.48
N ARG A 91 -13.40 -5.25 -10.41
CA ARG A 91 -14.34 -4.16 -10.05
C ARG A 91 -15.62 -4.01 -10.87
N LEU A 92 -16.01 -4.99 -11.68
CA LEU A 92 -17.34 -4.99 -12.30
C LEU A 92 -18.02 -6.33 -12.03
N SER A 93 -18.65 -6.46 -10.86
CA SER A 93 -19.86 -7.28 -10.61
C SER A 93 -20.07 -7.51 -9.12
N ALA A 94 -20.36 -6.44 -8.37
CA ALA A 94 -20.99 -6.56 -7.06
C ALA A 94 -21.83 -5.30 -6.77
N ALA A 95 -22.82 -5.06 -7.62
CA ALA A 95 -24.01 -4.28 -7.30
C ALA A 95 -25.15 -4.82 -8.18
N LYS A 96 -25.60 -6.03 -7.87
CA LYS A 96 -26.78 -6.64 -8.48
C LYS A 96 -27.99 -6.33 -7.61
N THR A 97 -28.92 -5.55 -8.17
CA THR A 97 -30.37 -5.64 -8.02
C THR A 97 -31.04 -5.16 -6.72
N GLU A 98 -32.30 -4.72 -6.91
CA GLU A 98 -33.41 -4.46 -5.96
C GLU A 98 -33.61 -2.96 -5.65
N SER A 99 -34.73 -2.31 -5.95
CA SER A 99 -35.93 -2.61 -6.76
C SER A 99 -36.61 -1.28 -7.14
#